data_AF-A0A972HSX4-F1
#
_entry.id   AF-A0A972HSX4-F1
#
_cell.length_a   1.000
_cell.length_b   1.000
_cell.length_c   1.000
_cell.angle_alpha   90.00
_cell.angle_beta   90.00
_cell.angle_gamma   90.00
#
_symmetry.space_group_name_H-M   'P 1'
#
loop_
_entity.id
_entity.type
_entity.pdbx_description
1 polymer ?
#
loop_
_entity_poly.entity_id
_entity_poly.type
_entity_poly.pdbx_seq_one_letter_code
_entity_poly.pdbx_strand_id
1 'polypeptide(L)'
;MGKSEIEKIQKLGKKKKLKKLLKYLATEQDEGVVEAVFEAIGSIKGPDAVAELCRFMRSEEVSIRRMAAKALTVAAGYEDIEKLRHFADVETDEEIKSMLTSAAVSLSETAPKEDIA
;
A
#
# COMPACT_ATOMS: atom_id res chain seq x y z
N MET A 1 -17.74 -6.11 -17.44
CA MET A 1 -17.82 -6.89 -16.18
C MET A 1 -17.26 -6.12 -14.95
N GLY A 2 -16.55 -4.99 -15.11
CA GLY A 2 -15.78 -4.38 -14.00
C GLY A 2 -16.53 -3.58 -12.92
N LYS A 3 -17.63 -2.87 -13.22
CA LYS A 3 -18.23 -1.93 -12.25
C LYS A 3 -18.75 -2.61 -10.97
N SER A 4 -19.42 -3.75 -11.11
CA SER A 4 -19.95 -4.50 -9.97
C SER A 4 -18.85 -5.09 -9.09
N GLU A 5 -17.70 -5.45 -9.67
CA GLU A 5 -16.61 -6.09 -8.93
C GLU A 5 -15.84 -5.06 -8.10
N ILE A 6 -15.53 -3.90 -8.69
CA ILE A 6 -14.88 -2.79 -7.98
C ILE A 6 -15.75 -2.32 -6.80
N GLU A 7 -17.07 -2.22 -6.97
CA GLU A 7 -17.99 -1.87 -5.88
C GLU A 7 -17.93 -2.90 -4.72
N LYS A 8 -17.82 -4.19 -5.03
CA LYS A 8 -17.65 -5.24 -4.00
C LYS A 8 -16.32 -5.08 -3.27
N ILE A 9 -15.22 -4.85 -4.01
CA ILE A 9 -13.88 -4.64 -3.46
C ILE A 9 -13.86 -3.43 -2.51
N GLN A 10 -14.41 -2.30 -2.94
CA GLN A 10 -14.53 -1.11 -2.10
C GLN A 10 -15.33 -1.39 -0.82
N LYS A 11 -16.41 -2.16 -0.91
CA LYS A 11 -17.20 -2.58 0.26
C LYS A 11 -16.42 -3.49 1.19
N LEU A 12 -15.55 -4.36 0.67
CA LEU A 12 -14.65 -5.21 1.47
C LEU A 12 -13.60 -4.36 2.20
N GLY A 13 -13.01 -3.37 1.53
CA GLY A 13 -12.09 -2.40 2.14
C GLY A 13 -12.73 -1.64 3.30
N LYS A 14 -13.91 -1.04 3.08
CA LYS A 14 -14.69 -0.35 4.13
C LYS A 14 -15.02 -1.26 5.32
N LYS A 15 -15.21 -2.56 5.08
CA LYS A 15 -15.47 -3.57 6.12
C LYS A 15 -14.19 -4.22 6.69
N LYS A 16 -13.02 -3.68 6.33
CA LYS A 16 -11.69 -4.17 6.74
C LYS A 16 -11.49 -5.67 6.50
N LYS A 17 -12.00 -6.20 5.39
CA LYS A 17 -11.93 -7.63 5.05
C LYS A 17 -10.63 -7.97 4.31
N LEU A 18 -9.48 -7.71 4.94
CA LEU A 18 -8.14 -7.90 4.37
C LEU A 18 -7.95 -9.28 3.75
N LYS A 19 -8.25 -10.37 4.49
CA LYS A 19 -8.13 -11.74 3.96
C LYS A 19 -8.96 -12.02 2.71
N LYS A 20 -10.10 -11.32 2.52
CA LYS A 20 -10.90 -11.47 1.30
C LYS A 20 -10.27 -10.70 0.14
N LEU A 21 -9.78 -9.49 0.39
CA LEU A 21 -9.06 -8.70 -0.60
C LEU A 21 -7.80 -9.42 -1.10
N LEU A 22 -7.00 -10.01 -0.21
CA LEU A 22 -5.82 -10.79 -0.62
C LEU A 22 -6.15 -11.99 -1.52
N LYS A 23 -7.33 -12.61 -1.34
CA LYS A 23 -7.78 -13.70 -2.21
C LYS A 23 -8.09 -13.22 -3.62
N TYR A 24 -8.54 -11.97 -3.81
CA TYR A 24 -8.72 -11.41 -5.15
C TYR A 24 -7.39 -11.33 -5.89
N LEU A 25 -6.33 -10.87 -5.23
CA LEU A 25 -5.00 -10.77 -5.83
C LEU A 25 -4.41 -12.12 -6.26
N ALA A 26 -4.90 -13.24 -5.71
CA ALA A 26 -4.45 -14.58 -6.09
C ALA A 26 -5.14 -15.14 -7.34
N THR A 27 -6.26 -14.55 -7.76
CA THR A 27 -7.11 -15.11 -8.85
C THR A 27 -7.41 -14.11 -9.96
N GLU A 28 -7.25 -12.82 -9.70
CA GLU A 28 -7.57 -11.76 -10.63
C GLU A 28 -6.35 -11.35 -11.45
N GLN A 29 -6.57 -11.00 -12.71
CA GLN A 29 -5.53 -10.57 -13.66
C GLN A 29 -5.89 -9.25 -14.33
N ASP A 30 -7.15 -8.79 -14.23
CA ASP A 30 -7.53 -7.46 -14.69
C ASP A 30 -6.85 -6.39 -13.84
N GLU A 31 -5.98 -5.61 -14.49
CA GLU A 31 -5.15 -4.59 -13.83
C GLU A 31 -5.98 -3.57 -13.05
N GLY A 32 -7.15 -3.16 -13.57
CA GLY A 32 -8.03 -2.22 -12.90
C GLY A 32 -8.69 -2.80 -11.65
N VAL A 33 -9.02 -4.10 -11.67
CA VAL A 33 -9.54 -4.79 -10.49
C VAL A 33 -8.43 -5.00 -9.46
N VAL A 34 -7.22 -5.39 -9.88
CA VAL A 34 -6.05 -5.53 -9.01
C VAL A 34 -5.69 -4.20 -8.34
N GLU A 35 -5.67 -3.10 -9.09
CA GLU A 35 -5.43 -1.76 -8.55
C GLU A 35 -6.48 -1.41 -7.49
N ALA A 36 -7.77 -1.63 -7.78
CA ALA A 36 -8.84 -1.37 -6.82
C ALA A 36 -8.69 -2.19 -5.52
N VAL A 37 -8.12 -3.40 -5.61
CA VAL A 37 -7.84 -4.24 -4.44
C VAL A 37 -6.70 -3.63 -3.61
N PHE A 38 -5.61 -3.18 -4.23
CA PHE A 38 -4.52 -2.48 -3.53
C PHE A 38 -5.02 -1.20 -2.86
N GLU A 39 -5.81 -0.37 -3.54
CA GLU A 39 -6.41 0.84 -2.96
C GLU A 39 -7.30 0.51 -1.76
N ALA A 40 -8.09 -0.57 -1.86
CA ALA A 40 -8.92 -1.04 -0.77
C ALA A 40 -8.10 -1.54 0.42
N ILE A 41 -6.97 -2.22 0.20
CA ILE A 41 -6.03 -2.64 1.26
C ILE A 41 -5.39 -1.42 1.91
N GLY A 42 -4.91 -0.44 1.12
CA GLY A 42 -4.32 0.80 1.62
C GLY A 42 -5.27 1.56 2.55
N SER A 43 -6.54 1.63 2.16
CA SER A 43 -7.60 2.27 2.95
C SER A 43 -7.95 1.56 4.27
N ILE A 44 -7.56 0.29 4.46
CA ILE A 44 -7.77 -0.42 5.74
C ILE A 44 -6.90 0.19 6.83
N LYS A 45 -5.68 0.62 6.47
CA LYS A 45 -4.61 1.09 7.37
C LYS A 45 -4.23 0.08 8.46
N GLY A 46 -3.19 0.42 9.21
CA GLY A 46 -2.74 -0.37 10.37
C GLY A 46 -1.82 -1.53 10.01
N PRO A 47 -1.28 -2.21 11.05
CA PRO A 47 -0.08 -3.05 10.92
C PRO A 47 -0.27 -4.23 9.97
N ASP A 48 -1.43 -4.90 9.99
CA ASP A 48 -1.67 -6.05 9.11
C ASP A 48 -1.72 -5.65 7.62
N ALA A 49 -2.34 -4.50 7.31
CA ALA A 49 -2.41 -4.01 5.94
C ALA A 49 -1.03 -3.55 5.45
N VAL A 50 -0.30 -2.82 6.30
CA VAL A 50 1.08 -2.39 6.03
C VAL A 50 1.98 -3.60 5.78
N ALA A 51 1.91 -4.64 6.63
CA ALA A 51 2.73 -5.84 6.49
C ALA A 51 2.52 -6.55 5.14
N GLU A 52 1.26 -6.69 4.70
CA GLU A 52 0.96 -7.28 3.39
C GLU A 52 1.43 -6.39 2.24
N LEU A 53 1.24 -5.08 2.31
CA LEU A 53 1.73 -4.15 1.28
C LEU A 53 3.26 -4.19 1.18
N CYS A 54 3.98 -4.25 2.31
CA CYS A 54 5.42 -4.47 2.33
C CYS A 54 5.83 -5.81 1.70
N ARG A 55 4.98 -6.85 1.76
CA ARG A 55 5.23 -8.12 1.05
C ARG A 55 5.17 -7.91 -0.46
N PHE A 56 4.18 -7.17 -0.95
CA PHE A 56 4.04 -6.87 -2.38
C PHE A 56 5.11 -5.91 -2.93
N MET A 57 5.69 -5.05 -2.09
CA MET A 57 6.87 -4.24 -2.44
C MET A 57 8.09 -5.08 -2.82
N ARG A 58 8.12 -6.38 -2.51
CA ARG A 58 9.20 -7.31 -2.89
C ARG A 58 8.91 -8.08 -4.18
N SER A 59 7.84 -7.72 -4.89
CA SER A 59 7.50 -8.35 -6.18
C SER A 59 8.55 -8.03 -7.24
N GLU A 60 8.84 -9.00 -8.10
CA GLU A 60 9.68 -8.78 -9.29
C GLU A 60 8.95 -7.89 -10.31
N GLU A 61 7.61 -7.91 -10.31
CA GLU A 61 6.79 -7.11 -11.20
C GLU A 61 6.69 -5.66 -10.73
N VAL A 62 7.20 -4.73 -11.54
CA VAL A 62 7.19 -3.28 -11.26
C VAL A 62 5.77 -2.74 -11.10
N SER A 63 4.80 -3.24 -11.88
CA SER A 63 3.38 -2.86 -11.77
C SER A 63 2.83 -3.14 -10.36
N ILE A 64 3.08 -4.34 -9.84
CA ILE A 64 2.69 -4.74 -8.48
C ILE A 64 3.40 -3.90 -7.42
N ARG A 65 4.70 -3.64 -7.58
CA ARG A 65 5.43 -2.76 -6.65
C ARG A 65 4.86 -1.34 -6.65
N ARG A 66 4.53 -0.78 -7.82
CA ARG A 66 3.93 0.57 -7.95
C ARG A 66 2.59 0.65 -7.23
N MET A 67 1.70 -0.33 -7.45
CA MET A 67 0.41 -0.41 -6.77
C MET A 67 0.55 -0.59 -5.26
N ALA A 68 1.47 -1.45 -4.83
CA ALA A 68 1.77 -1.67 -3.42
C ALA A 68 2.30 -0.40 -2.76
N ALA A 69 3.21 0.32 -3.41
CA ALA A 69 3.77 1.57 -2.91
C ALA A 69 2.69 2.64 -2.76
N LYS A 70 1.84 2.83 -3.78
CA LYS A 70 0.72 3.79 -3.74
C LYS A 70 -0.24 3.47 -2.60
N ALA A 71 -0.53 2.20 -2.36
CA ALA A 71 -1.36 1.78 -1.24
C ALA A 71 -0.64 1.93 0.11
N LEU A 72 0.67 1.67 0.15
CA LEU A 72 1.49 1.75 1.37
C LEU A 72 1.60 3.18 1.87
N THR A 73 1.78 4.18 0.99
CA THR A 73 1.81 5.59 1.40
C THR A 73 0.48 6.07 2.01
N VAL A 74 -0.64 5.42 1.66
CA VAL A 74 -1.96 5.68 2.26
C VAL A 74 -2.16 4.93 3.59
N ALA A 75 -1.61 3.73 3.69
CA ALA A 75 -1.76 2.86 4.86
C ALA A 75 -0.83 3.22 6.03
N ALA A 76 0.39 3.64 5.72
CA ALA A 76 1.49 3.86 6.65
C ALA A 76 1.22 5.03 7.61
N GLY A 77 1.67 4.87 8.85
CA GLY A 77 1.73 5.93 9.85
C GLY A 77 3.16 6.41 10.10
N TYR A 78 3.34 7.31 11.08
CA TYR A 78 4.68 7.80 11.45
C TYR A 78 5.56 6.67 11.98
N GLU A 79 4.97 5.64 12.58
CA GLU A 79 5.65 4.41 13.04
C GLU A 79 6.24 3.55 11.89
N ASP A 80 5.88 3.86 10.64
CA ASP A 80 6.34 3.15 9.45
C ASP A 80 7.38 3.93 8.63
N ILE A 81 7.81 5.12 9.07
CA ILE A 81 8.77 5.97 8.35
C ILE A 81 10.04 5.21 7.97
N GLU A 82 10.63 4.46 8.91
CA GLU A 82 11.84 3.68 8.64
C GLU A 82 11.60 2.55 7.62
N LYS A 83 10.39 2.00 7.58
CA LYS A 83 10.02 1.00 6.56
C LYS A 83 9.94 1.66 5.18
N LEU A 84 9.32 2.83 5.09
CA LEU A 84 9.22 3.60 3.84
C LEU A 84 10.62 3.99 3.32
N ARG A 85 11.50 4.48 4.20
CA ARG A 85 12.91 4.79 3.87
C ARG A 85 13.64 3.57 3.36
N HIS A 86 13.56 2.45 4.07
CA HIS A 86 14.20 1.21 3.64
C HIS A 86 13.76 0.78 2.25
N PHE A 87 12.45 0.80 1.95
CA PHE A 87 11.96 0.45 0.62
C PHE A 87 12.40 1.47 -0.44
N ALA A 88 12.47 2.77 -0.13
CA ALA A 88 12.99 3.77 -1.05
C ALA A 88 14.48 3.53 -1.38
N ASP A 89 15.30 3.16 -0.39
CA ASP A 89 16.74 2.95 -0.56
C ASP A 89 17.07 1.78 -1.49
N VAL A 90 16.25 0.72 -1.45
CA VAL A 90 16.47 -0.51 -2.25
C VAL A 90 15.67 -0.55 -3.55
N GLU A 91 14.77 0.41 -3.78
CA GLU A 91 13.96 0.46 -5.00
C GLU A 91 14.75 1.03 -6.18
N THR A 92 14.57 0.39 -7.32
CA THR A 92 15.22 0.72 -8.59
C THR A 92 14.35 1.58 -9.52
N ASP A 93 13.02 1.49 -9.38
CA ASP A 93 12.09 2.35 -10.11
C ASP A 93 12.00 3.73 -9.45
N GLU A 94 12.41 4.77 -10.18
CA GLU A 94 12.52 6.14 -9.65
C GLU A 94 11.17 6.72 -9.21
N GLU A 95 10.07 6.34 -9.85
CA GLU A 95 8.74 6.83 -9.46
C GLU A 95 8.32 6.25 -8.10
N ILE A 96 8.51 4.93 -7.94
CA ILE A 96 8.22 4.24 -6.67
C ILE A 96 9.11 4.79 -5.55
N LYS A 97 10.41 4.97 -5.83
CA LYS A 97 11.37 5.57 -4.90
C LYS A 97 10.94 6.96 -4.45
N SER A 98 10.54 7.82 -5.40
CA SER A 98 10.06 9.17 -5.09
C SER A 98 8.82 9.13 -4.22
N MET A 99 7.83 8.27 -4.53
CA MET A 99 6.60 8.14 -3.73
C MET A 99 6.88 7.77 -2.27
N LEU A 100 7.74 6.78 -2.04
CA LEU A 100 8.10 6.32 -0.70
C LEU A 100 8.88 7.38 0.07
N THR A 101 9.83 8.04 -0.61
CA THR A 101 10.64 9.13 -0.02
C THR A 101 9.76 10.30 0.40
N SER A 102 8.88 10.77 -0.49
CA SER A 102 7.97 11.86 -0.19
C SER A 102 7.02 11.51 0.97
N ALA A 103 6.48 10.29 0.99
CA ALA A 103 5.63 9.84 2.09
C ALA A 103 6.39 9.83 3.44
N ALA A 104 7.62 9.33 3.46
CA ALA A 104 8.45 9.33 4.67
C ALA A 104 8.74 10.76 5.17
N VAL A 105 9.02 11.71 4.27
CA VAL A 105 9.23 13.13 4.61
C VAL A 105 7.95 13.73 5.20
N SER A 106 6.81 13.60 4.52
CA SER A 106 5.53 14.15 5.00
C SER A 106 5.08 13.56 6.32
N LEU A 107 5.30 12.26 6.55
CA LEU A 107 5.02 11.62 7.84
C LEU A 107 5.97 12.11 8.94
N SER A 108 7.24 12.40 8.61
CA SER A 108 8.20 12.97 9.58
C SER A 108 7.78 14.38 10.01
N GLU A 109 7.27 15.21 9.10
CA GLU A 109 6.79 16.57 9.39
C GLU A 109 5.53 16.60 10.25
N THR A 110 4.75 15.52 10.23
CA THR A 110 3.47 15.39 10.95
C THR A 110 3.57 14.51 12.20
N ALA A 111 4.74 13.95 12.49
CA ALA A 111 4.98 13.11 13.66
C ALA A 111 4.79 13.91 14.97
N PRO A 112 4.20 13.31 16.02
CA PRO A 112 4.12 13.94 17.33
C PRO A 112 5.52 14.29 17.84
N LYS A 113 5.70 15.52 18.35
CA LYS A 113 7.01 16.02 18.84
C LYS A 113 7.57 15.24 20.03
N GLU A 114 6.76 14.40 20.65
CA GLU A 114 7.10 13.59 21.82
C GLU A 114 7.84 12.28 21.47
N ASP A 115 7.80 11.86 20.20
CA ASP A 115 8.49 10.66 19.71
C ASP A 115 9.86 10.98 19.06
N ILE A 116 10.29 12.25 19.09
CA ILE A 116 11.59 12.73 18.61
C ILE A 116 12.51 12.93 19.84
N ALA A 117 12.90 11.83 20.47
CA ALA A 117 13.89 11.82 21.56
C ALA A 117 15.08 10.93 21.19
#